data_AF-A0A3D3DQ71-F1
#
_entry.id   AF-A0A3D3DQ71-F1
#
_cell.length_a   1.000
_cell.length_b   1.000
_cell.length_c   1.000
_cell.angle_alpha   90.00
_cell.angle_beta   90.00
_cell.angle_gamma   90.00
#
_symmetry.space_group_name_H-M   'P 1'
#
loop_
_entity.id
_entity.type
_entity.pdbx_description
1 polymer ?
#
loop_
_entity_poly.entity_id
_entity_poly.type
_entity_poly.pdbx_seq_one_letter_code
_entity_poly.pdbx_strand_id
1 'polypeptide(L)'
;ARQEILRWLNDPSVDTLDANFSESFGKTLTADLPDRAFQALALTLPEENDLGEFAEEIDPAGIHRARWSVMQALAGLYRDPLLEHYHALRASGPYQRDAAGAARLAQHLPWLSHDP
;
A
#
# COMPACT_ATOMS: atom_id res chain seq x y z
N ALA A 1 6.64 6.25 3.69
CA ALA A 1 6.07 5.23 2.80
C ALA A 1 6.84 5.15 1.48
N ARG A 2 6.73 6.12 0.56
CA ARG A 2 7.45 6.10 -0.74
C ARG A 2 8.94 5.77 -0.62
N GLN A 3 9.67 6.49 0.23
CA GLN A 3 11.12 6.28 0.41
C GLN A 3 11.45 4.85 0.88
N GLU A 4 10.61 4.26 1.74
CA GLU A 4 10.81 2.89 2.19
C GLU A 4 10.66 1.90 1.04
N ILE A 5 9.65 2.10 0.18
CA ILE A 5 9.43 1.23 -0.99
C ILE A 5 10.58 1.38 -2.00
N LEU A 6 11.05 2.60 -2.27
CA LEU A 6 12.18 2.83 -3.16
C LEU A 6 13.49 2.23 -2.60
N ARG A 7 13.67 2.23 -1.28
CA ARG A 7 14.81 1.56 -0.64
C ARG A 7 14.81 0.06 -0.92
N TRP A 8 13.66 -0.61 -0.80
CA TRP A 8 13.52 -2.04 -1.09
C TRP A 8 13.58 -2.34 -2.59
N LEU A 9 13.19 -1.38 -3.44
CA LEU A 9 13.31 -1.49 -4.89
C LEU A 9 14.79 -1.47 -5.32
N ASN A 10 15.57 -0.53 -4.75
CA ASN A 10 16.93 -0.27 -5.18
C ASN A 10 17.97 -1.21 -4.53
N ASP A 11 17.63 -1.83 -3.40
CA ASP A 11 18.53 -2.74 -2.68
C ASP A 11 17.81 -4.07 -2.35
N PRO A 12 18.11 -5.17 -3.08
CA PRO A 12 17.48 -6.46 -2.85
C PRO A 12 17.93 -7.14 -1.54
N SER A 13 18.94 -6.61 -0.85
CA SER A 13 19.37 -7.12 0.45
C SER A 13 18.52 -6.60 1.61
N VAL A 14 17.69 -5.57 1.38
CA VAL A 14 16.80 -5.01 2.41
C VAL A 14 15.57 -5.90 2.57
N ASP A 15 15.42 -6.44 3.77
CA ASP A 15 14.29 -7.29 4.18
C ASP A 15 13.57 -6.78 5.44
N THR A 16 14.04 -5.67 6.02
CA THR A 16 13.48 -5.08 7.24
C THR A 16 13.08 -3.63 7.05
N LEU A 17 11.96 -3.24 7.69
CA LEU A 17 11.49 -1.86 7.70
C LEU A 17 12.48 -0.94 8.42
N ASP A 18 12.67 0.27 7.88
CA ASP A 18 13.28 1.35 8.65
C ASP A 18 12.51 1.59 9.96
N ALA A 19 13.24 1.69 11.08
CA ALA A 19 12.67 1.78 12.41
C ALA A 19 11.84 3.06 12.59
N ASN A 20 12.31 4.20 12.06
CA ASN A 20 11.61 5.47 12.21
C ASN A 20 10.34 5.50 11.36
N PHE A 21 10.40 4.97 10.14
CA PHE A 21 9.23 4.80 9.30
C PHE A 21 8.19 3.90 9.98
N SER A 22 8.62 2.73 10.45
CA SER A 22 7.74 1.78 11.12
C SER A 22 7.08 2.40 12.35
N GLU A 23 7.87 3.00 13.25
CA GLU A 23 7.35 3.63 14.47
C GLU A 23 6.33 4.74 14.15
N SER A 24 6.63 5.56 13.14
CA SER A 24 5.71 6.62 12.70
C SER A 24 4.41 6.06 12.13
N PHE A 25 4.48 4.99 11.33
CA PHE A 25 3.30 4.29 10.82
C PHE A 25 2.44 3.74 11.97
N GLY A 26 3.07 3.08 12.94
CA GLY A 26 2.40 2.58 14.14
C GLY A 26 1.69 3.70 14.92
N LYS A 27 2.37 4.83 15.15
CA LYS A 27 1.78 6.01 15.81
C LYS A 27 0.56 6.53 15.05
N THR A 28 0.65 6.64 13.72
CA THR A 28 -0.49 7.08 12.90
C THR A 28 -1.63 6.07 12.95
N LEU A 29 -1.35 4.76 12.97
CA LEU A 29 -2.36 3.70 13.01
C LEU A 29 -3.14 3.68 14.33
N THR A 30 -2.45 3.88 15.45
CA THR A 30 -3.06 3.85 16.79
C THR A 30 -3.54 5.22 17.27
N ALA A 31 -3.33 6.28 16.49
CA ALA A 31 -3.80 7.62 16.85
C ALA A 31 -5.33 7.65 16.95
N ASP A 32 -5.85 8.33 17.97
CA ASP A 32 -7.27 8.62 18.07
C ASP A 32 -7.57 9.92 17.32
N LEU A 33 -7.60 9.82 15.99
CA LEU A 33 -7.93 10.95 15.12
C LEU A 33 -9.45 11.09 14.97
N PRO A 34 -9.99 12.32 15.00
CA PRO A 34 -11.42 12.56 14.85
C PRO A 34 -11.94 12.21 13.45
N ASP A 35 -11.07 12.33 12.43
CA ASP A 35 -11.37 11.94 11.06
C ASP A 35 -10.68 10.61 10.72
N ARG A 36 -11.44 9.52 10.77
CA ARG A 36 -10.97 8.17 10.46
C ARG A 36 -10.70 7.97 8.97
N ALA A 37 -11.38 8.72 8.08
CA ALA A 37 -11.12 8.65 6.64
C ALA A 37 -9.77 9.29 6.31
N PHE A 38 -9.45 10.41 6.95
CA PHE A 38 -8.13 11.03 6.87
C PHE A 38 -7.02 10.11 7.41
N GLN A 39 -7.26 9.45 8.55
CA GLN A 39 -6.33 8.48 9.10
C GLN A 39 -6.07 7.32 8.13
N ALA A 40 -7.12 6.74 7.55
CA ALA A 40 -7.00 5.68 6.56
C ALA A 40 -6.22 6.14 5.32
N LEU A 41 -6.49 7.35 4.82
CA LEU A 41 -5.74 7.93 3.70
C LEU A 41 -4.25 8.11 4.02
N ALA A 42 -3.91 8.55 5.23
CA ALA A 42 -2.52 8.71 5.67
C ALA A 42 -1.76 7.37 5.75
N LEU A 43 -2.48 6.27 5.97
CA LEU A 43 -1.93 4.91 6.02
C LEU A 43 -1.85 4.24 4.64
N THR A 44 -2.45 4.84 3.60
CA THR A 44 -2.40 4.33 2.23
C THR A 44 -0.98 4.38 1.69
N LEU A 45 -0.50 3.23 1.22
CA LEU A 45 0.79 3.14 0.53
C LEU A 45 0.66 3.72 -0.89
N PRO A 46 1.70 4.41 -1.40
CA PRO A 46 1.67 4.98 -2.75
C PRO A 46 1.43 3.91 -3.82
N GLU A 47 0.81 4.32 -4.92
CA GLU A 47 0.52 3.44 -6.05
C GLU A 47 1.76 3.23 -6.93
N GLU A 48 1.74 2.17 -7.75
CA GLU A 48 2.91 1.78 -8.57
C GLU A 48 3.29 2.85 -9.60
N ASN A 49 2.31 3.55 -10.17
CA ASN A 49 2.56 4.64 -11.13
C ASN A 49 3.31 5.80 -10.47
N ASP A 50 2.90 6.20 -9.26
CA ASP A 50 3.57 7.26 -8.51
C ASP A 50 5.00 6.86 -8.13
N LEU A 51 5.24 5.57 -7.88
CA LEU A 51 6.58 5.05 -7.58
C LEU A 51 7.49 5.03 -8.81
N GLY A 52 6.94 4.71 -9.98
CA GLY A 52 7.66 4.65 -11.25
C GLY A 52 8.27 5.99 -11.66
N GLU A 53 7.67 7.12 -11.27
CA GLU A 53 8.22 8.46 -11.51
C GLU A 53 9.55 8.73 -10.78
N PHE A 54 9.84 7.97 -9.71
CA PHE A 54 11.04 8.13 -8.89
C PHE A 54 12.01 6.95 -8.98
N ALA A 55 11.65 5.90 -9.73
CA ALA A 55 12.51 4.75 -9.96
C ALA A 55 13.61 5.12 -10.98
N GLU A 56 14.84 4.67 -10.74
CA GLU A 56 15.96 4.90 -11.67
C GLU A 56 15.77 4.14 -12.98
N GLU A 57 15.15 2.95 -12.91
CA GLU A 57 14.78 2.12 -14.03
C GLU A 57 13.29 1.77 -13.95
N ILE A 58 12.60 1.82 -15.08
CA ILE A 58 11.18 1.44 -15.16
C ILE A 58 11.07 -0.09 -15.10
N ASP A 59 11.01 -0.64 -13.88
CA ASP A 59 10.71 -2.05 -13.60
C ASP A 59 9.37 -2.17 -12.84
N PRO A 60 8.23 -2.35 -13.54
CA PRO A 60 6.94 -2.54 -12.90
C PRO A 60 6.90 -3.74 -11.95
N ALA A 61 7.61 -4.82 -12.29
CA ALA A 61 7.64 -6.02 -11.45
C ALA A 61 8.45 -5.79 -10.18
N GLY A 62 9.55 -5.05 -10.26
CA GLY A 62 10.35 -4.59 -9.12
C GLY A 62 9.55 -3.69 -8.19
N ILE A 63 8.85 -2.69 -8.74
CA ILE A 63 7.99 -1.78 -7.98
C ILE A 63 6.90 -2.56 -7.25
N HIS A 64 6.22 -3.48 -7.97
CA HIS A 64 5.21 -4.35 -7.39
C HIS A 64 5.78 -5.17 -6.23
N ARG A 65 6.93 -5.84 -6.43
CA ARG A 65 7.59 -6.63 -5.40
C ARG A 65 7.95 -5.79 -4.18
N ALA A 66 8.60 -4.64 -4.36
CA ALA A 66 9.01 -3.78 -3.26
C ALA A 66 7.80 -3.28 -2.46
N ARG A 67 6.76 -2.81 -3.15
CA ARG A 67 5.50 -2.36 -2.52
C ARG A 67 4.83 -3.48 -1.74
N TRP A 68 4.74 -4.67 -2.34
CA TRP A 68 4.16 -5.84 -1.69
C TRP A 68 4.95 -6.25 -0.44
N SER A 69 6.28 -6.27 -0.52
CA SER A 69 7.13 -6.66 0.60
C SER A 69 7.02 -5.69 1.78
N VAL A 70 7.02 -4.37 1.54
CA VAL A 70 6.78 -3.37 2.59
C VAL A 70 5.40 -3.54 3.22
N MET A 71 4.37 -3.80 2.40
CA MET A 71 3.02 -4.05 2.89
C MET A 71 2.94 -5.30 3.79
N GLN A 72 3.60 -6.40 3.38
CA GLN A 72 3.66 -7.63 4.18
C GLN A 72 4.41 -7.41 5.50
N ALA A 73 5.52 -6.67 5.49
CA ALA A 73 6.28 -6.36 6.69
C ALA A 73 5.45 -5.54 7.68
N LEU A 74 4.73 -4.51 7.21
CA LEU A 74 3.82 -3.72 8.04
C LEU A 74 2.65 -4.57 8.57
N ALA A 75 2.05 -5.42 7.73
CA ALA A 75 0.95 -6.30 8.12
C ALA A 75 1.37 -7.32 9.18
N GLY A 76 2.60 -7.86 9.08
CA GLY A 76 3.17 -8.75 10.09
C GLY A 76 3.40 -8.04 11.42
N LEU A 77 3.95 -6.83 11.38
CA LEU A 77 4.31 -6.07 12.58
C LEU A 77 3.09 -5.46 13.30
N TYR A 78 2.11 -4.95 12.56
CA TYR A 78 0.95 -4.23 13.10
C TYR A 78 -0.37 -4.97 12.88
N ARG A 79 -0.32 -6.30 12.84
CA ARG A 79 -1.49 -7.16 12.56
C ARG A 79 -2.70 -6.79 13.40
N ASP A 80 -2.54 -6.79 14.72
CA ASP A 80 -3.67 -6.60 15.64
C ASP A 80 -4.18 -5.14 15.62
N PRO A 81 -3.31 -4.09 15.66
CA PRO A 81 -3.75 -2.71 15.44
C PRO A 81 -4.45 -2.46 14.11
N LEU A 82 -4.02 -3.10 13.01
CA LEU A 82 -4.69 -2.99 11.71
C LEU A 82 -6.09 -3.59 11.72
N LEU A 83 -6.27 -4.74 12.38
CA LEU A 83 -7.58 -5.37 12.54
C LEU A 83 -8.52 -4.51 13.40
N GLU A 84 -8.03 -3.97 14.50
CA GLU A 84 -8.79 -3.06 15.36
C GLU A 84 -9.23 -1.81 14.58
N HIS A 85 -8.30 -1.21 13.82
CA HIS A 85 -8.60 -0.05 12.98
C HIS A 85 -9.65 -0.37 11.90
N TYR A 86 -9.54 -1.52 11.23
CA TYR A 86 -10.54 -2.00 10.27
C TYR A 86 -11.93 -2.17 10.90
N HIS A 87 -12.01 -2.76 12.10
CA HIS A 87 -13.27 -2.92 12.82
C HIS A 87 -13.89 -1.58 13.22
N ALA A 88 -13.08 -0.63 13.68
CA ALA A 88 -13.52 0.73 14.03
C ALA A 88 -14.07 1.49 12.82
N LEU A 89 -13.44 1.36 11.65
CA LEU A 89 -13.95 1.94 10.40
C LEU A 89 -15.30 1.35 10.00
N ARG A 90 -15.48 0.03 10.14
CA ARG A 90 -16.72 -0.67 9.78
C ARG A 90 -17.89 -0.34 10.71
N ALA A 91 -17.62 0.00 11.97
CA ALA A 91 -18.65 0.45 12.91
C ALA A 91 -19.24 1.83 12.53
N SER A 92 -18.52 2.61 11.71
CA SER A 92 -18.83 4.02 11.43
C SER A 92 -19.75 4.25 10.22
N GLY A 93 -20.26 3.23 9.52
CA GLY A 93 -21.27 3.40 8.47
C GLY A 93 -21.33 2.30 7.39
N PRO A 94 -22.42 2.21 6.60
CA PRO A 94 -22.56 1.19 5.57
C PRO A 94 -21.51 1.35 4.46
N TYR A 95 -20.77 0.28 4.24
CA TYR A 95 -19.72 0.09 3.24
C TYR A 95 -20.21 0.41 1.81
N GLN A 96 -19.90 1.61 1.29
CA GLN A 96 -19.98 1.88 -0.15
C GLN A 96 -18.66 1.43 -0.77
N ARG A 97 -18.66 0.23 -1.37
CA ARG A 97 -17.59 -0.15 -2.30
C ARG A 97 -17.60 0.86 -3.43
N ASP A 98 -16.58 1.70 -3.48
CA ASP A 98 -16.26 2.41 -4.69
C ASP A 98 -15.83 1.40 -5.75
N ALA A 99 -16.82 0.93 -6.52
CA ALA A 99 -16.65 0.08 -7.68
C ALA A 99 -15.83 0.77 -8.79
N ALA A 100 -15.42 2.03 -8.64
CA ALA A 100 -14.60 2.73 -9.61
C ALA A 100 -13.13 2.25 -9.65
N GLY A 101 -12.61 1.61 -8.59
CA GLY A 101 -11.25 1.06 -8.59
C GLY A 101 -11.10 -0.23 -9.41
N ALA A 102 -12.08 -1.13 -9.32
CA ALA A 102 -12.04 -2.45 -9.98
C ALA A 102 -12.19 -2.36 -11.51
N ALA A 103 -12.80 -1.30 -12.04
CA ALA A 103 -12.98 -1.10 -13.47
C ALA A 103 -11.72 -0.59 -14.20
N ARG A 104 -10.71 -0.08 -13.49
CA ARG A 104 -9.45 0.39 -14.12
C ARG A 104 -8.51 -0.76 -14.49
N LEU A 105 -8.48 -1.83 -13.70
CA LEU A 105 -7.69 -3.03 -14.02
C LEU A 105 -8.26 -3.81 -15.21
N ALA A 106 -9.57 -3.72 -15.45
CA ALA A 106 -10.24 -4.42 -16.54
C ALA A 106 -9.98 -3.82 -17.94
N GLN A 107 -9.34 -2.65 -18.06
CA GLN A 107 -9.13 -1.96 -19.34
C GLN A 107 -7.73 -2.16 -19.93
N HIS A 108 -6.83 -2.91 -19.28
CA HIS A 108 -5.44 -3.09 -19.71
C HIS A 108 -5.05 -4.53 -20.11
N LEU A 109 -5.98 -5.35 -20.60
CA LEU A 109 -5.65 -6.65 -21.23
C LEU A 109 -5.87 -6.62 -22.75
N PRO A 110 -4.92 -6.12 -23.56
CA PRO A 110 -5.01 -6.13 -25.02
C PRO A 110 -4.55 -7.43 -25.71
N TRP A 111 -4.46 -8.59 -25.03
CA TRP A 111 -3.92 -9.83 -25.64
C TRP A 111 -4.84 -11.06 -25.66
N LEU A 112 -6.16 -10.87 -25.68
CA LEU A 112 -7.12 -11.97 -25.94
C LEU A 112 -7.68 -11.96 -27.37
N SER A 113 -6.81 -11.72 -28.36
CA SER A 113 -7.16 -11.81 -29.79
C SER A 113 -6.04 -12.40 -30.65
N HIS A 114 -5.23 -13.32 -30.12
CA HIS A 114 -4.38 -14.17 -30.96
C HIS A 114 -4.43 -15.61 -30.47
N ASP A 115 -5.25 -16.41 -31.14
CA ASP A 115 -4.81 -17.69 -31.71
C ASP A 115 -5.94 -18.27 -32.60
N PRO A 116 -5.66 -19.16 -33.56
CA PRO A 116 -4.45 -19.34 -34.39
C PRO A 116 -4.69 -19.07 -35.89
#